data_AF-A0A6F8YB97-F1
#
_entry.id   AF-A0A6F8YB97-F1
#
_cell.length_a   1.000
_cell.length_b   1.000
_cell.length_c   1.000
_cell.angle_alpha   90.00
_cell.angle_beta   90.00
_cell.angle_gamma   90.00
#
_symmetry.space_group_name_H-M   'P 1'
#
loop_
_entity.id
_entity.type
_entity.pdbx_description
1 polymer ?
#
loop_
_entity_poly.entity_id
_entity_poly.type
_entity_poly.pdbx_seq_one_letter_code
_entity_poly.pdbx_strand_id
1 'polypeptide(L)'
;MWQSRSGPPHVPWLEPDVNDHLTALAEAGVTGVVVSPIGFVSDHLEVIWDLDNEAASTAKRLGLDYARAATPGTDPRFVAMVHDLVRERVDAPESVPRSRLGTLPVWDTCPRGCCPPPRRGAP
;
A
#
# COMPACT_ATOMS: atom_id res chain seq x y z
N MET A 1 4.55 0.83 7.48
CA MET A 1 4.33 -0.55 7.93
C MET A 1 3.86 -1.39 6.76
N TRP A 2 3.94 -2.70 6.89
CA TRP A 2 3.55 -3.70 5.90
C TRP A 2 2.56 -4.68 6.53
N GLN A 3 1.83 -5.41 5.69
CA GLN A 3 0.89 -6.46 6.11
C GLN A 3 1.02 -7.68 5.18
N SER A 4 0.26 -8.74 5.46
CA SER A 4 0.14 -9.92 4.60
C SER A 4 1.43 -10.72 4.42
N ARG A 5 2.25 -10.80 5.46
CA ARG A 5 3.42 -11.68 5.49
C ARG A 5 2.97 -13.14 5.36
N SER A 6 3.47 -13.82 4.32
CA SER A 6 3.17 -15.23 4.06
C SER A 6 4.44 -16.08 3.89
N GLY A 7 4.31 -17.40 4.01
CA GLY A 7 5.42 -18.32 3.84
C GLY A 7 6.30 -18.50 5.10
N PRO A 8 7.45 -19.18 4.97
CA PRO A 8 8.23 -19.62 6.12
C PRO A 8 8.82 -18.45 6.94
N PRO A 9 8.87 -18.55 8.29
CA PRO A 9 9.38 -17.47 9.15
C PRO A 9 10.84 -17.05 8.88
N HIS A 10 11.65 -17.92 8.29
CA HIS A 10 13.05 -17.65 7.98
C HIS A 10 13.26 -16.81 6.72
N VAL A 11 12.22 -16.64 5.88
CA VAL A 11 12.29 -15.73 4.73
C VAL A 11 12.06 -14.31 5.24
N PRO A 12 12.99 -13.37 5.01
CA PRO A 12 12.82 -12.00 5.45
C PRO A 12 11.76 -11.28 4.60
N TRP A 13 10.92 -10.49 5.25
CA TRP A 13 9.91 -9.63 4.62
C TRP A 13 10.24 -8.16 4.90
N LEU A 14 9.49 -7.26 4.27
CA LEU A 14 9.58 -5.84 4.57
C LEU A 14 8.95 -5.56 5.93
N GLU A 15 9.61 -4.70 6.70
CA GLU A 15 9.28 -4.38 8.09
C GLU A 15 9.02 -2.86 8.25
N PRO A 16 8.30 -2.42 9.30
CA PRO A 16 7.65 -3.25 10.34
C PRO A 16 6.30 -3.84 9.88
N ASP A 17 5.94 -5.00 10.42
CA ASP A 17 4.57 -5.51 10.43
C ASP A 17 3.60 -4.52 11.10
N VAL A 18 2.34 -4.54 10.66
CA VAL A 18 1.29 -3.66 11.19
C VAL A 18 1.04 -3.89 12.69
N ASN A 19 1.07 -5.12 13.19
CA ASN A 19 0.80 -5.42 14.60
C ASN A 19 1.96 -4.99 15.51
N ASP A 20 3.19 -5.16 15.04
CA ASP A 20 4.39 -4.68 15.74
C ASP A 20 4.36 -3.16 15.83
N HIS A 21 3.96 -2.49 14.74
CA HIS A 21 3.81 -1.04 14.73
C HIS A 21 2.69 -0.56 15.67
N LEU A 22 1.55 -1.24 15.73
CA LEU A 22 0.48 -0.93 16.69
C LEU A 22 0.96 -1.04 18.14
N THR A 23 1.77 -2.06 18.45
CA THR A 23 2.36 -2.24 19.79
C THR A 23 3.25 -1.05 20.15
N ALA A 24 4.15 -0.66 19.25
CA ALA A 24 5.03 0.48 19.46
C ALA A 24 4.26 1.80 19.65
N LEU A 25 3.14 1.99 18.93
CA LEU A 25 2.29 3.18 19.09
C LEU A 25 1.61 3.22 20.46
N ALA A 26 1.08 2.08 20.94
CA ALA A 26 0.48 1.99 22.27
C ALA A 26 1.51 2.28 23.38
N GLU A 27 2.72 1.74 23.26
CA GLU A 27 3.84 2.02 24.18
C GLU A 27 4.24 3.50 24.18
N ALA A 28 4.11 4.18 23.04
CA ALA A 28 4.32 5.62 22.91
C ALA A 28 3.14 6.47 23.44
N GLY A 29 2.08 5.86 23.97
CA GLY A 29 0.93 6.54 24.56
C GLY A 29 -0.12 7.01 23.53
N VAL A 30 -0.07 6.51 22.30
CA VAL A 30 -1.14 6.75 21.31
C VAL A 30 -2.41 6.05 21.78
N THR A 31 -3.55 6.73 21.68
CA THR A 31 -4.85 6.21 22.14
C THR A 31 -5.73 5.70 21.01
N GLY A 32 -5.43 6.06 19.76
CA GLY A 32 -6.23 5.65 18.62
C GLY A 32 -5.48 5.73 17.29
N VAL A 33 -5.90 4.91 16.34
CA VAL A 33 -5.29 4.75 15.02
C VAL A 33 -6.34 4.69 13.92
N VAL A 34 -6.01 5.27 12.77
CA VAL A 34 -6.74 5.08 11.52
C VAL A 34 -5.81 4.40 10.52
N VAL A 35 -6.17 3.20 10.07
CA VAL A 35 -5.39 2.43 9.11
C VAL A 35 -5.92 2.65 7.70
N SER A 36 -5.05 3.07 6.77
CA SER A 36 -5.40 3.25 5.35
C SER A 36 -4.70 2.19 4.49
N PRO A 37 -5.41 1.26 3.84
CA PRO A 37 -4.84 0.19 3.04
C PRO A 37 -4.36 0.68 1.65
N ILE A 38 -3.39 1.60 1.61
CA ILE A 38 -2.94 2.28 0.38
C ILE A 38 -2.34 1.36 -0.70
N GLY A 39 -1.92 0.15 -0.32
CA GLY A 39 -1.38 -0.84 -1.26
C GLY A 39 -2.44 -1.52 -2.12
N PHE A 40 -3.72 -1.30 -1.84
CA PHE A 40 -4.83 -2.01 -2.48
C PHE A 40 -5.95 -1.08 -2.91
N VAL A 41 -6.62 -1.45 -4.00
CA VAL A 41 -7.70 -0.64 -4.59
C VAL A 41 -9.10 -1.13 -4.22
N SER A 42 -9.20 -2.35 -3.69
CA SER A 42 -10.48 -2.98 -3.31
C SER A 42 -10.31 -3.83 -2.05
N ASP A 43 -11.40 -4.01 -1.31
CA ASP A 43 -11.43 -4.95 -0.19
C ASP A 43 -11.42 -6.40 -0.74
N HIS A 44 -10.55 -7.22 -0.17
CA HIS A 44 -10.39 -8.65 -0.47
C HIS A 44 -9.83 -9.34 0.79
N LEU A 45 -9.61 -10.65 0.73
CA LEU A 45 -9.29 -11.46 1.90
C LEU A 45 -8.09 -10.91 2.68
N GLU A 46 -7.01 -10.55 1.98
CA GLU A 46 -5.77 -10.04 2.55
C GLU A 46 -5.94 -8.65 3.22
N VAL A 47 -6.93 -7.86 2.82
CA VAL A 47 -7.24 -6.59 3.48
C VAL A 47 -8.14 -6.82 4.69
N ILE A 48 -9.24 -7.55 4.50
CA ILE A 48 -10.26 -7.74 5.54
C ILE A 48 -9.69 -8.60 6.68
N TRP A 49 -9.01 -9.70 6.37
CA TRP A 49 -8.46 -10.57 7.39
C TRP A 49 -7.34 -9.88 8.18
N ASP A 50 -6.35 -9.33 7.49
CA ASP A 50 -5.19 -8.78 8.18
C ASP A 50 -5.53 -7.51 8.96
N LEU A 51 -6.42 -6.65 8.43
CA LEU A 51 -6.71 -5.35 9.04
C LEU A 51 -7.96 -5.38 9.92
N ASP A 52 -9.08 -5.90 9.42
CA ASP A 52 -10.35 -5.88 10.17
C ASP A 52 -10.46 -7.01 11.20
N ASN A 53 -9.62 -8.05 11.10
CA ASN A 53 -9.57 -9.13 12.07
C ASN A 53 -8.28 -9.11 12.89
N GLU A 54 -7.11 -9.30 12.29
CA GLU A 54 -5.85 -9.44 13.07
C GLU A 54 -5.41 -8.12 13.71
N ALA A 55 -5.23 -7.07 12.91
CA ALA A 55 -4.81 -5.76 13.42
C ALA A 55 -5.85 -5.14 14.36
N ALA A 56 -7.14 -5.25 14.05
CA ALA A 56 -8.22 -4.81 14.93
C ALA A 56 -8.21 -5.56 16.28
N SER A 57 -7.95 -6.87 16.27
CA SER A 57 -7.81 -7.67 17.49
C SER A 57 -6.59 -7.23 18.32
N THR A 58 -5.46 -6.98 17.67
CA THR A 58 -4.26 -6.43 18.33
C THR A 58 -4.54 -5.06 18.94
N ALA A 59 -5.15 -4.14 18.19
CA ALA A 59 -5.51 -2.81 18.68
C ALA A 59 -6.43 -2.88 19.91
N LYS A 60 -7.47 -3.74 19.86
CA LYS A 60 -8.37 -3.98 20.99
C LYS A 60 -7.63 -4.47 22.23
N ARG A 61 -6.69 -5.41 22.08
CA ARG A 61 -5.89 -5.94 23.19
C ARG A 61 -4.96 -4.89 23.79
N LEU A 62 -4.48 -3.95 22.98
CA LEU A 62 -3.65 -2.82 23.40
C LEU A 62 -4.44 -1.63 23.95
N GLY A 63 -5.78 -1.65 23.87
CA GLY A 63 -6.63 -0.54 24.30
C GLY A 63 -6.64 0.66 23.34
N LEU A 64 -6.29 0.45 22.07
CA LEU A 64 -6.33 1.47 21.02
C LEU A 64 -7.72 1.56 20.39
N ASP A 65 -8.24 2.78 20.22
CA ASP A 65 -9.32 3.04 19.28
C ASP A 65 -8.84 2.71 17.86
N TYR A 66 -9.62 1.97 17.09
CA TYR A 66 -9.21 1.49 15.77
C TYR A 66 -10.29 1.76 14.73
N ALA A 67 -9.89 2.39 13.63
CA ALA A 67 -10.72 2.48 12.43
C ALA A 67 -9.88 2.15 11.19
N ARG A 68 -10.48 1.46 10.23
CA ARG A 68 -9.90 1.29 8.90
C ARG A 68 -10.61 2.20 7.90
N ALA A 69 -9.86 2.93 7.09
CA ALA A 69 -10.40 3.62 5.92
C ALA A 69 -10.79 2.59 4.84
N ALA A 70 -11.94 2.78 4.21
CA ALA A 70 -12.35 1.95 3.08
C ALA A 70 -11.34 2.05 1.95
N THR A 71 -11.15 0.95 1.20
CA THR A 71 -10.45 1.01 -0.08
C THR A 71 -11.25 1.84 -1.09
N PRO A 72 -10.62 2.35 -2.17
CA PRO A 72 -11.31 3.14 -3.18
C PRO A 72 -12.50 2.42 -3.85
N GLY A 73 -12.40 1.11 -4.06
CA GLY A 73 -13.45 0.30 -4.67
C GLY A 73 -13.90 0.88 -6.02
N THR A 74 -15.21 1.12 -6.14
CA THR A 74 -15.83 1.72 -7.33
C THR A 74 -16.20 3.19 -7.14
N ASP A 75 -15.55 3.90 -6.20
CA ASP A 75 -15.79 5.33 -6.02
C ASP A 75 -15.62 6.07 -7.36
N PRO A 76 -16.61 6.89 -7.79
CA PRO A 76 -16.55 7.56 -9.09
C PRO A 76 -15.30 8.40 -9.31
N ARG A 77 -14.71 8.95 -8.24
CA ARG A 77 -13.48 9.75 -8.31
C ARG A 77 -12.27 8.87 -8.63
N PHE A 78 -12.22 7.66 -8.08
CA PHE A 78 -11.15 6.70 -8.38
C PHE A 78 -11.26 6.21 -9.82
N VAL A 79 -12.47 5.88 -10.28
CA VAL A 79 -12.73 5.48 -11.67
C VAL A 79 -12.35 6.59 -12.66
N ALA A 80 -12.75 7.84 -12.38
CA ALA A 80 -12.39 8.99 -13.20
C ALA A 80 -10.87 9.17 -13.28
N MET A 81 -10.17 9.05 -12.15
CA MET A 81 -8.71 9.16 -12.10
C MET A 81 -8.02 8.05 -12.92
N VAL A 82 -8.49 6.80 -12.85
CA VAL A 82 -7.96 5.71 -13.70
C VAL A 82 -8.20 5.99 -15.18
N HIS A 83 -9.39 6.47 -15.54
CA HIS A 83 -9.70 6.88 -16.91
C HIS A 83 -8.73 7.98 -17.39
N ASP A 84 -8.50 9.01 -16.58
CA ASP A 84 -7.61 10.12 -16.93
C ASP A 84 -6.17 9.63 -17.10
N LEU A 85 -5.66 8.73 -16.26
CA LEU A 85 -4.34 8.11 -16.41
C LEU A 85 -4.22 7.32 -17.74
N VAL A 86 -5.27 6.59 -18.14
CA VAL A 86 -5.27 5.87 -19.41
C VAL A 86 -5.26 6.85 -20.58
N ARG A 87 -6.12 7.87 -20.54
CA ARG A 87 -6.21 8.92 -21.58
C ARG A 87 -4.92 9.69 -21.72
N GLU A 88 -4.29 10.02 -20.60
CA GLU A 88 -2.95 10.57 -20.59
C GLU A 88 -2.05 9.68 -21.45
N ARG A 89 -1.97 8.38 -21.19
CA ARG A 89 -1.07 7.49 -21.93
C ARG A 89 -1.40 7.34 -23.42
N VAL A 90 -2.67 7.32 -23.82
CA VAL A 90 -3.07 7.01 -25.21
C VAL A 90 -3.25 8.22 -26.12
N ASP A 91 -3.71 9.35 -25.58
CA ASP A 91 -4.12 10.51 -26.38
C ASP A 91 -3.09 11.66 -26.39
N ALA A 92 -2.26 11.76 -25.34
CA ALA A 92 -1.43 12.95 -25.18
C ALA A 92 -0.09 12.83 -25.93
N PRO A 93 0.31 13.84 -26.72
CA PRO A 93 1.67 13.90 -27.24
C PRO A 93 2.67 13.90 -26.08
N GLU A 94 3.85 13.30 -26.29
CA GLU A 94 4.92 13.19 -25.26
C GLU A 94 5.31 14.54 -24.63
N SER A 95 4.98 15.65 -25.27
CA SER A 95 5.24 17.01 -24.81
C SER A 95 4.27 17.55 -23.75
N VAL A 96 3.17 16.86 -23.45
CA VAL A 96 2.22 17.29 -22.40
C VAL A 96 2.70 16.79 -21.04
N PRO A 97 2.96 17.68 -20.06
CA PRO A 97 3.32 17.27 -18.71
C PRO A 97 2.22 16.42 -18.08
N ARG A 98 2.59 15.26 -17.52
CA ARG A 98 1.67 14.37 -16.81
C ARG A 98 1.28 14.95 -15.46
N SER A 99 0.02 14.77 -15.09
CA SER A 99 -0.45 15.11 -13.75
C SER A 99 0.22 14.19 -12.75
N ARG A 100 0.85 14.74 -11.72
CA ARG A 100 1.53 13.94 -10.68
C ARG A 100 1.34 14.52 -9.31
N LEU A 101 1.36 13.63 -8.33
CA LEU A 101 1.46 13.96 -6.92
C LEU A 101 2.86 13.56 -6.41
N GLY A 102 3.42 14.36 -5.53
CA GLY A 102 4.75 14.12 -4.94
C GLY A 102 5.92 14.69 -5.75
N THR A 103 7.13 14.45 -5.25
CA THR A 103 8.39 15.03 -5.75
C THR A 103 9.30 14.02 -6.44
N LEU A 104 8.95 12.73 -6.41
CA LEU A 104 9.75 11.68 -7.04
C LEU A 104 9.79 11.83 -8.58
N PRO A 105 10.87 11.39 -9.23
CA PRO A 105 10.92 11.32 -10.69
C PRO A 105 9.79 10.47 -11.25
N VAL A 106 9.25 10.89 -12.39
CA VAL A 106 8.25 10.10 -13.13
C VAL A 106 8.97 9.38 -14.26
N TRP A 107 8.89 8.05 -14.26
CA TRP A 107 9.40 7.22 -15.35
C TRP A 107 8.28 6.95 -16.36
N ASP A 108 7.91 7.99 -17.12
CA ASP A 108 6.86 7.88 -18.15
C ASP A 108 7.28 7.03 -19.36
N THR A 109 8.58 6.85 -19.53
CA THR A 109 9.18 5.93 -20.48
C THR A 109 9.89 4.81 -19.72
N CYS A 110 9.61 3.56 -20.12
CA CYS A 110 10.33 2.39 -19.64
C CYS A 110 11.18 1.84 -20.79
N PRO A 111 12.44 2.32 -20.96
CA PRO A 111 13.37 1.71 -21.90
C PRO A 111 13.50 0.20 -21.65
N ARG A 112 13.83 -0.59 -22.68
CA ARG A 112 13.96 -2.07 -22.57
C ARG A 112 14.92 -2.57 -21.47
N GLY A 113 15.77 -1.70 -20.91
CA GLY A 113 16.69 -2.00 -19.80
C GLY A 113 16.40 -1.27 -18.48
N CYS A 114 15.24 -0.64 -18.31
CA CYS A 114 14.96 0.25 -17.16
C CYS A 114 14.81 -0.47 -15.80
N CYS A 115 14.44 -1.75 -15.80
CA CYS A 115 14.29 -2.55 -14.58
C CYS A 115 14.81 -3.98 -14.82
N PRO A 116 16.13 -4.18 -14.96
CA PRO A 116 16.66 -5.52 -15.13
C PRO A 116 16.33 -6.35 -13.88
N PRO A 117 15.94 -7.63 -14.02
CA PRO A 117 15.69 -8.47 -12.86
C PRO A 117 16.97 -8.54 -12.01
N PRO A 118 16.85 -8.55 -10.67
CA PRO A 118 18.02 -8.69 -9.81
C PRO A 118 18.78 -9.97 -10.17
N ARG A 119 20.10 -9.85 -10.37
CA ARG A 119 20.96 -11.01 -10.63
C ARG A 119 20.96 -11.86 -9.36
N ARG A 120 20.31 -13.02 -9.39
CA ARG A 120 20.46 -14.02 -8.32
C ARG A 120 21.95 -14.41 -8.29
N GLY A 121 22.57 -14.31 -7.11
CA GLY A 121 23.94 -14.77 -6.92
C GLY A 121 24.08 -16.24 -7.33
N ALA A 122 25.24 -16.61 -7.85
CA ALA A 122 25.56 -18.03 -8.07
C ALA A 122 25.48 -18.79 -6.74
N PRO A 123 25.04 -20.06 -6.74
CA PRO A 123 24.96 -20.89 -5.54
C PRO A 123 26.32 -21.05 -4.85
#